data_AF-A0A7C3GJE0-F1
#
_entry.id   AF-A0A7C3GJE0-F1
#
_cell.length_a   1.000
_cell.length_b   1.000
_cell.length_c   1.000
_cell.angle_alpha   90.00
_cell.angle_beta   90.00
_cell.angle_gamma   90.00
#
_symmetry.space_group_name_H-M   'P 1'
#
loop_
_entity.id
_entity.type
_entity.pdbx_description
1 polymer ?
#
loop_
_entity_poly.entity_id
_entity_poly.type
_entity_poly.pdbx_seq_one_letter_code
_entity_poly.pdbx_strand_id
1 'polypeptide(L)'
;MEYIAFIHKEANSYVAVVPDLDYTSSFGNTFTEAVHNIVEACELYAEDEEILPIARSLEVLTKDEDLETNATPQLINIKIEKNVRINVMLPAGLLREVNTKAEETYHGNRSAYIQDLMQRDIAMQI
;
A
#
# COMPACT_ATOMS: atom_id res chain seq x y z
N MET A 1 4.27 -5.15 3.83
CA MET A 1 5.70 -5.41 3.56
C MET A 1 6.49 -4.36 4.33
N GLU A 2 7.62 -4.72 4.90
CA GLU A 2 8.38 -3.83 5.78
C GLU A 2 9.60 -3.27 5.05
N TYR A 3 9.76 -1.95 5.12
CA TYR A 3 10.90 -1.21 4.57
C TYR A 3 11.45 -0.23 5.61
N ILE A 4 12.67 0.25 5.40
CA ILE A 4 13.31 1.24 6.27
C ILE A 4 13.26 2.61 5.59
N ALA A 5 12.56 3.55 6.22
CA ALA A 5 12.58 4.95 5.86
C ALA A 5 13.66 5.69 6.68
N PHE A 6 14.39 6.59 6.04
CA PHE A 6 15.34 7.48 6.69
C PHE A 6 14.71 8.86 6.81
N ILE A 7 14.50 9.31 8.04
CA ILE A 7 13.80 10.57 8.34
C ILE A 7 14.77 11.57 8.93
N HIS A 8 14.98 12.69 8.27
CA HIS A 8 15.80 13.80 8.79
C HIS A 8 14.98 15.06 8.92
N LYS A 9 15.43 15.97 9.79
CA LYS A 9 14.79 17.27 9.99
C LYS A 9 15.42 18.29 9.05
N GLU A 10 14.58 18.97 8.29
CA GLU A 10 14.97 20.05 7.39
C GLU A 10 14.22 21.32 7.77
N ALA A 11 14.94 22.32 8.31
CA ALA A 11 14.37 23.57 8.84
C ALA A 11 13.16 23.37 9.77
N ASN A 12 11.94 23.53 9.24
CA ASN A 12 10.66 23.43 9.95
C ASN A 12 9.86 22.16 9.65
N SER A 13 10.38 21.25 8.82
CA SER A 13 9.73 20.02 8.39
C SER A 13 10.62 18.79 8.61
N TYR A 14 10.03 17.61 8.41
CA TYR A 14 10.70 16.33 8.38
C TYR A 14 10.59 15.77 6.96
N VAL A 15 11.71 15.29 6.43
CA VAL A 15 11.79 14.64 5.12
C VAL A 15 12.09 13.18 5.36
N ALA A 16 11.32 12.30 4.72
CA ALA A 16 11.43 10.87 4.79
C ALA A 16 11.77 10.31 3.40
N VAL A 17 12.74 9.39 3.34
CA VAL A 17 13.18 8.75 2.09
C VAL A 17 13.28 7.25 2.29
N VAL A 18 12.84 6.45 1.31
CA VAL A 18 12.95 4.99 1.31
C VAL A 18 13.82 4.55 0.14
N PRO A 19 15.11 4.24 0.38
CA PRO A 19 16.07 3.91 -0.68
C PRO A 19 15.68 2.67 -1.49
N ASP A 20 15.06 1.68 -0.84
CA ASP A 20 14.69 0.41 -1.47
C ASP A 20 13.50 0.52 -2.42
N LEU A 21 12.78 1.64 -2.37
CA LEU A 21 11.65 1.92 -3.25
C LEU A 21 12.01 3.09 -4.17
N ASP A 22 13.14 2.96 -4.85
CA ASP A 22 13.68 3.96 -5.80
C ASP A 22 13.78 5.37 -5.19
N TYR A 23 14.28 5.44 -3.95
CA TYR A 23 14.37 6.70 -3.18
C TYR A 23 13.04 7.47 -3.07
N THR A 24 11.91 6.75 -3.06
CA THR A 24 10.59 7.34 -2.81
C THR A 24 10.67 8.24 -1.58
N SER A 25 10.24 9.48 -1.73
CA SER A 25 10.40 10.52 -0.71
C SER A 25 9.09 11.23 -0.43
N SER A 26 8.91 11.66 0.82
CA SER A 26 7.77 12.45 1.27
C SER A 26 8.17 13.34 2.44
N PHE A 27 7.31 14.25 2.86
CA PHE A 27 7.60 15.19 3.94
C PHE A 27 6.38 15.46 4.81
N GLY A 28 6.61 15.99 6.01
CA GLY A 28 5.57 16.42 6.93
C GLY A 28 6.05 17.52 7.88
N ASN A 29 5.14 18.29 8.45
CA ASN A 29 5.48 19.34 9.44
C ASN A 29 5.83 18.72 10.80
N THR A 30 5.33 17.51 11.07
CA THR A 30 5.66 16.71 12.25
C THR A 30 6.29 15.38 11.85
N PHE A 31 7.03 14.76 12.77
CA PHE A 31 7.63 13.44 12.53
C PHE A 31 6.56 12.40 12.18
N THR A 32 5.45 12.37 12.93
CA THR A 32 4.33 11.46 12.69
C THR A 32 3.70 11.67 11.32
N GLU A 33 3.52 12.93 10.91
CA GLU A 33 2.99 13.27 9.58
C GLU A 33 3.94 12.79 8.47
N ALA A 34 5.25 12.99 8.62
CA ALA A 34 6.22 12.48 7.65
C ALA A 34 6.20 10.95 7.54
N VAL A 35 6.05 10.23 8.67
CA VAL A 35 5.88 8.76 8.67
C VAL A 35 4.61 8.33 7.96
N HIS A 36 3.49 9.04 8.18
CA HIS A 36 2.24 8.73 7.51
C HIS A 36 2.34 8.96 6.01
N ASN A 37 2.84 10.13 5.61
CA ASN A 37 2.93 10.54 4.21
C ASN A 37 3.93 9.69 3.42
N ILE A 38 5.00 9.19 4.04
CA ILE A 38 5.93 8.27 3.35
C ILE A 38 5.32 6.89 3.16
N VAL A 39 4.51 6.39 4.10
CA VAL A 39 3.78 5.13 3.93
C VAL A 39 2.85 5.22 2.73
N GLU A 40 2.04 6.28 2.65
CA GLU A 40 1.13 6.49 1.51
C GLU A 40 1.88 6.61 0.19
N ALA A 41 3.00 7.36 0.14
CA ALA A 41 3.82 7.49 -1.05
C ALA A 41 4.40 6.14 -1.51
N CYS A 42 4.83 5.30 -0.56
CA CYS A 42 5.37 3.98 -0.87
C CYS A 42 4.28 2.98 -1.27
N GLU A 43 3.07 3.08 -0.71
CA GLU A 43 1.91 2.30 -1.15
C GLU A 43 1.54 2.66 -2.59
N LEU A 44 1.52 3.95 -2.93
CA LEU A 44 1.28 4.42 -4.29
C LEU A 44 2.35 3.91 -5.27
N TYR A 45 3.64 4.01 -4.92
CA TYR A 45 4.73 3.42 -5.71
C TYR A 45 4.51 1.91 -5.92
N ALA A 46 4.10 1.20 -4.87
CA ALA A 46 3.89 -0.23 -4.94
C ALA A 46 2.68 -0.69 -5.77
N GLU A 47 1.70 0.18 -6.00
CA GLU A 47 0.56 -0.10 -6.88
C GLU A 47 1.01 -0.30 -8.33
N ASP A 48 1.95 0.52 -8.80
CA ASP A 48 2.45 0.52 -10.18
C ASP A 48 3.47 -0.60 -10.47
N GLU A 49 4.12 -1.13 -9.44
CA GLU A 49 5.19 -2.14 -9.60
C GLU A 49 4.66 -3.58 -9.66
N GLU A 50 5.00 -4.38 -10.68
CA GLU A 50 4.60 -5.80 -10.72
C GLU A 50 5.29 -6.63 -9.62
N ILE A 51 6.56 -6.32 -9.35
CA ILE A 51 7.39 -7.00 -8.36
C ILE A 51 8.10 -5.92 -7.54
N LEU A 52 7.87 -5.93 -6.23
CA LEU A 52 8.57 -5.00 -5.37
C LEU A 52 10.02 -5.42 -5.08
N PRO A 53 10.93 -4.44 -4.93
CA PRO A 53 12.29 -4.70 -4.47
C PRO A 53 12.34 -5.41 -3.12
N ILE A 54 13.40 -6.17 -2.88
CA ILE A 54 13.63 -6.82 -1.59
C ILE A 54 14.22 -5.79 -0.62
N ALA A 55 13.57 -5.63 0.54
CA ALA A 55 14.06 -4.76 1.60
C ALA A 55 15.46 -5.16 2.06
N ARG A 56 16.40 -4.21 2.04
CA ARG A 56 17.77 -4.37 2.54
C ARG A 56 17.80 -4.20 4.07
N SER A 57 18.82 -4.76 4.71
CA SER A 57 19.02 -4.56 6.15
C SER A 57 19.56 -3.17 6.46
N LEU A 58 19.37 -2.70 7.70
CA LEU A 58 19.83 -1.39 8.14
C LEU A 58 21.35 -1.23 7.99
N GLU A 59 22.13 -2.29 8.24
CA GLU A 59 23.60 -2.28 8.15
C GLU A 59 24.12 -2.11 6.71
N VAL A 60 23.29 -2.46 5.72
CA VAL A 60 23.61 -2.25 4.30
C VAL A 60 23.24 -0.82 3.91
N LEU A 61 22.05 -0.36 4.31
CA LEU A 61 21.53 0.96 3.97
C LEU A 61 22.34 2.10 4.60
N THR A 62 22.81 1.94 5.84
CA THR A 62 23.62 2.95 6.54
C THR A 62 25.00 3.24 5.90
N LYS A 63 25.43 2.42 4.93
CA LYS A 63 26.67 2.63 4.17
C LYS A 63 26.46 3.42 2.87
N ASP A 64 25.21 3.78 2.57
CA ASP A 64 24.86 4.50 1.36
C ASP A 64 25.25 5.98 1.50
N GLU A 65 26.05 6.49 0.56
CA GLU A 65 26.56 7.87 0.59
C GLU A 65 25.46 8.90 0.28
N ASP A 66 24.36 8.46 -0.34
CA ASP A 66 23.23 9.32 -0.74
C ASP A 66 22.24 9.58 0.41
N LEU A 67 22.50 9.03 1.61
CA LEU A 67 21.67 9.25 2.80
C LEU A 67 22.25 10.33 3.72
N GLU A 68 21.36 11.19 4.22
CA GLU A 68 21.70 12.22 5.20
C GLU A 68 22.28 11.59 6.49
N THR A 69 23.46 12.05 6.91
CA THR A 69 24.22 11.48 8.04
C THR A 69 23.46 11.54 9.37
N ASN A 70 22.51 12.47 9.50
CA ASN A 70 21.69 12.66 10.71
C ASN A 70 20.27 12.08 10.57
N ALA A 71 20.00 11.26 9.56
CA ALA A 71 18.69 10.65 9.39
C ALA A 71 18.42 9.57 10.46
N THR A 72 17.21 9.58 10.99
CA THR A 72 16.71 8.56 11.91
C THR A 72 16.05 7.45 11.10
N PRO A 73 16.53 6.18 11.20
CA PRO A 73 15.87 5.07 10.54
C PRO A 73 14.56 4.71 11.26
N GLN A 74 13.51 4.50 10.47
CA GLN A 74 12.17 4.15 10.93
C GLN A 74 11.65 2.98 10.09
N LEU A 75 11.20 1.92 10.75
CA LEU A 75 10.52 0.82 10.07
C LEU A 75 9.11 1.28 9.65
N ILE A 76 8.77 1.10 8.38
CA ILE A 76 7.45 1.36 7.83
C ILE A 76 6.87 0.07 7.26
N ASN A 77 5.55 -0.11 7.40
CA ASN A 77 4.85 -1.25 6.84
C ASN A 77 3.88 -0.75 5.77
N ILE A 78 4.15 -1.10 4.52
CA ILE A 78 3.29 -0.77 3.39
C ILE A 78 2.29 -1.90 3.15
N LYS A 79 1.02 -1.56 2.94
CA LYS A 79 -0.01 -2.52 2.56
C LYS A 79 -0.24 -2.42 1.07
N ILE A 80 -0.18 -3.56 0.40
CA ILE A 80 -0.37 -3.64 -1.04
C ILE A 80 -1.63 -4.43 -1.23
N GLU A 81 -2.76 -3.73 -1.38
CA GLU A 81 -4.04 -4.36 -1.67
C GLU A 81 -4.20 -4.51 -3.18
N LYS A 82 -3.52 -5.51 -3.76
CA LYS A 82 -3.70 -5.84 -5.17
C LYS A 82 -4.91 -6.74 -5.38
N ASN A 83 -5.74 -6.37 -6.33
CA ASN A 83 -6.83 -7.22 -6.80
C ASN A 83 -6.25 -8.48 -7.46
N VAL A 84 -6.57 -9.66 -6.91
CA VAL A 84 -6.19 -10.96 -7.49
C VAL A 84 -7.35 -11.54 -8.28
N ARG A 85 -7.07 -12.03 -9.50
CA ARG A 85 -8.08 -12.77 -10.28
C ARG A 85 -8.23 -14.18 -9.72
N ILE A 86 -9.48 -14.55 -9.42
CA ILE A 86 -9.84 -15.89 -8.94
C ILE A 86 -10.77 -16.58 -9.94
N ASN A 87 -10.68 -17.91 -10.01
CA ASN A 87 -11.64 -18.74 -10.74
C ASN A 87 -12.58 -19.39 -9.73
N VAL A 88 -13.88 -19.16 -9.87
CA VAL A 88 -14.92 -19.72 -8.99
C VAL A 88 -15.98 -20.44 -9.81
N MET A 89 -16.61 -21.43 -9.21
CA MET A 89 -17.76 -22.14 -9.79
C MET A 89 -19.04 -21.67 -9.10
N LEU A 90 -20.03 -21.24 -9.89
CA LEU A 90 -21.32 -20.77 -9.41
C LEU A 90 -22.45 -21.44 -10.20
N PRO A 91 -23.61 -21.72 -9.59
CA PRO A 91 -24.79 -22.14 -10.32
C PRO A 91 -25.18 -21.10 -11.38
N ALA A 92 -25.56 -21.57 -12.57
CA ALA A 92 -25.88 -20.68 -13.70
C ALA A 92 -27.05 -19.71 -13.40
N GLY A 93 -28.03 -20.14 -12.60
CA GLY A 93 -29.13 -19.29 -12.15
C GLY A 93 -28.64 -18.12 -11.30
N LEU A 94 -27.84 -18.43 -10.28
CA LEU A 94 -27.25 -17.44 -9.38
C LEU A 94 -26.37 -16.45 -10.14
N LEU A 95 -25.55 -16.92 -11.09
CA LEU A 95 -24.70 -16.04 -11.88
C LEU A 95 -25.51 -15.01 -12.69
N ARG A 96 -26.70 -15.35 -13.19
CA ARG A 96 -27.57 -14.40 -13.88
C ARG A 96 -28.08 -13.32 -12.93
N GLU A 97 -28.55 -13.71 -11.76
CA GLU A 97 -29.03 -12.76 -10.74
C GLU A 97 -27.92 -11.82 -10.26
N VAL A 98 -26.71 -12.37 -10.03
CA VAL A 98 -25.50 -11.59 -9.72
C VAL A 98 -25.21 -10.56 -10.81
N ASN A 99 -25.29 -10.94 -12.09
CA ASN A 99 -25.05 -10.01 -13.20
C ASN A 99 -26.08 -8.88 -13.22
N THR A 100 -27.38 -9.19 -13.08
CA THR A 100 -28.44 -8.17 -13.01
C THR A 100 -28.19 -7.21 -11.86
N LYS A 101 -27.84 -7.73 -10.66
CA LYS A 101 -27.59 -6.87 -9.50
C LYS A 101 -26.34 -6.01 -9.66
N ALA A 102 -25.28 -6.55 -10.26
CA ALA A 102 -24.06 -5.83 -10.56
C ALA A 102 -24.30 -4.71 -11.59
N GLU A 103 -25.15 -4.93 -12.60
CA GLU A 103 -25.55 -3.91 -13.57
C GLU A 103 -26.30 -2.76 -12.91
N GLU A 104 -27.25 -3.06 -12.02
CA GLU A 104 -28.04 -2.05 -11.31
C GLU A 104 -27.21 -1.18 -10.35
N THR A 105 -26.23 -1.79 -9.66
CA THR A 105 -25.64 -1.19 -8.46
C THR A 105 -24.14 -0.87 -8.61
N TYR A 106 -23.43 -1.57 -9.50
CA TYR A 106 -21.97 -1.49 -9.64
C TYR A 106 -21.53 -1.28 -11.11
N HIS A 107 -22.39 -0.69 -11.94
CA HIS A 107 -22.11 -0.44 -13.36
C HIS A 107 -21.66 -1.68 -14.15
N GLY A 108 -22.17 -2.86 -13.77
CA GLY A 108 -21.84 -4.14 -14.39
C GLY A 108 -20.57 -4.81 -13.86
N ASN A 109 -19.88 -4.22 -12.89
CA ASN A 109 -18.71 -4.82 -12.27
C ASN A 109 -19.10 -5.92 -11.27
N ARG A 110 -19.10 -7.17 -11.74
CA ARG A 110 -19.40 -8.36 -10.94
C ARG A 110 -18.46 -8.55 -9.76
N SER A 111 -17.18 -8.25 -9.94
CA SER A 111 -16.18 -8.36 -8.88
C SER A 111 -16.49 -7.39 -7.75
N ALA A 112 -16.87 -6.15 -8.06
CA ALA A 112 -17.24 -5.16 -7.04
C ALA A 112 -18.46 -5.59 -6.23
N TYR A 113 -19.50 -6.14 -6.88
CA TYR A 113 -20.66 -6.68 -6.16
C TYR A 113 -20.28 -7.82 -5.22
N ILE A 114 -19.48 -8.78 -5.71
CA ILE A 114 -19.04 -9.93 -4.91
C ILE A 114 -18.16 -9.49 -3.73
N GLN A 115 -17.25 -8.53 -3.95
CA GLN A 115 -16.39 -7.97 -2.91
C GLN A 115 -17.19 -7.31 -1.79
N ASP A 116 -18.16 -6.45 -2.13
CA ASP A 116 -19.04 -5.81 -1.15
C ASP A 116 -19.83 -6.84 -0.33
N LEU A 117 -20.33 -7.90 -0.98
CA LEU A 117 -21.05 -8.98 -0.32
C LEU A 117 -20.17 -9.74 0.68
N MET A 118 -18.91 -10.05 0.30
CA MET A 118 -17.93 -10.68 1.19
C MET A 118 -17.54 -9.78 2.37
N GLN A 119 -17.30 -8.48 2.13
CA GLN A 119 -16.97 -7.52 3.18
C GLN A 119 -18.08 -7.39 4.22
N ARG A 120 -19.35 -7.32 3.75
CA ARG A 120 -20.52 -7.28 4.65
C ARG A 120 -20.64 -8.54 5.49
N ASP A 121 -20.44 -9.72 4.89
CA ASP A 121 -20.48 -11.00 5.62
C ASP A 121 -19.41 -11.05 6.72
N ILE A 122 -18.16 -10.69 6.40
CA ILE A 122 -17.06 -10.63 7.37
C ILE A 122 -17.38 -9.64 8.49
N ALA A 123 -17.89 -8.45 8.16
CA ALA A 123 -18.21 -7.41 9.13
C ALA A 123 -19.37 -7.78 10.08
N MET A 124 -20.30 -8.63 9.64
CA MET A 124 -21.40 -9.13 10.48
C MET A 124 -20.99 -10.24 11.45
N GLN A 125 -19.80 -10.84 11.27
CA GLN A 125 -19.29 -11.93 12.11
C GLN A 125 -18.41 -11.44 13.28
N ILE A 126 -18.19 -10.12 13.38
CA ILE A 126 -17.44 -9.44 14.46
C ILE A 126 -18.43 -8.80 15.43
#